data_AF-A0A7C6VUX7-F1
#
_entry.id   AF-A0A7C6VUX7-F1
#
_cell.length_a   1.000
_cell.length_b   1.000
_cell.length_c   1.000
_cell.angle_alpha   90.00
_cell.angle_beta   90.00
_cell.angle_gamma   90.00
#
_symmetry.space_group_name_H-M   'P 1'
#
loop_
_entity.id
_entity.type
_entity.pdbx_description
1 polymer ?
#
loop_
_entity_poly.entity_id
_entity_poly.type
_entity_poly.pdbx_seq_one_letter_code
_entity_poly.pdbx_strand_id
1 'polypeptide(L)' 'MGEAVVYLKRAVRRRFGSEVTVRLVSPESSEAKQGGWVQDGLLPVVVIDGLVFCRGRLSLKEIVRKLKELKEQP' A
#
# COMPACT_ATOMS: atom_id res chain seq x y z
N MET A 1 0.53 3.65 -14.34
CA MET A 1 0.33 3.33 -12.90
C MET A 1 -0.61 2.15 -12.65
N GLY A 2 -1.68 1.94 -13.43
CA GLY A 2 -2.62 0.81 -13.21
C GLY A 2 -1.97 -0.58 -13.20
N GLU A 3 -1.00 -0.83 -14.07
CA GLU A 3 -0.33 -2.13 -14.20
C GLU A 3 0.51 -2.53 -12.96
N ALA A 4 1.23 -1.56 -12.36
CA ALA A 4 2.01 -1.80 -11.14
C ALA A 4 1.11 -2.18 -9.94
N VAL A 5 -0.07 -1.57 -9.85
CA VAL A 5 -1.06 -1.87 -8.80
C VAL A 5 -1.71 -3.24 -9.03
N VAL A 6 -1.98 -3.60 -10.29
CA VAL A 6 -2.49 -4.94 -10.64
C VAL A 6 -1.47 -6.02 -10.28
N TYR A 7 -0.20 -5.79 -10.57
CA TYR A 7 0.87 -6.71 -10.18
C TYR A 7 0.99 -6.82 -8.66
N LEU A 8 0.94 -5.70 -7.93
CA LEU A 8 0.96 -5.67 -6.46
C LEU A 8 -0.22 -6.46 -5.87
N LYS A 9 -1.44 -6.21 -6.35
CA LYS A 9 -2.65 -6.97 -5.97
C LYS A 9 -2.46 -8.47 -6.16
N ARG A 10 -1.91 -8.88 -7.31
CA ARG A 10 -1.68 -10.30 -7.63
C ARG A 10 -0.62 -10.92 -6.72
N ALA A 11 0.48 -10.21 -6.47
CA ALA A 11 1.57 -10.68 -5.63
C ALA A 11 1.17 -10.82 -4.15
N VAL A 12 0.42 -9.84 -3.63
CA VAL A 12 -0.11 -9.88 -2.26
C VAL A 12 -1.14 -11.00 -2.11
N ARG A 13 -2.12 -11.09 -3.02
CA ARG A 13 -3.15 -12.15 -2.97
C ARG A 13 -2.54 -13.56 -3.01
N ARG A 14 -1.47 -13.77 -3.78
CA ARG A 14 -0.77 -15.07 -3.84
C ARG A 14 -0.10 -15.47 -2.52
N ARG A 15 0.27 -14.50 -1.68
CA ARG A 15 1.05 -14.74 -0.45
C ARG A 15 0.21 -14.70 0.83
N PHE A 16 -0.81 -13.85 0.84
CA PHE A 16 -1.63 -13.57 2.03
C PHE A 16 -3.13 -13.85 1.81
N GLY A 17 -3.51 -14.37 0.64
CA GLY A 17 -4.89 -14.70 0.35
C GLY A 17 -5.85 -13.50 0.51
N SER A 18 -6.92 -13.70 1.26
CA SER A 18 -7.91 -12.68 1.61
C SER A 18 -7.60 -11.91 2.90
N GLU A 19 -6.51 -12.24 3.61
CA GLU A 19 -6.12 -11.56 4.85
C GLU A 19 -5.66 -10.11 4.58
N VAL A 20 -5.17 -9.83 3.37
CA VAL A 20 -4.72 -8.49 2.97
C VAL A 20 -5.52 -8.00 1.77
N THR A 21 -6.17 -6.83 1.94
CA THR A 21 -6.87 -6.14 0.85
C THR A 21 -6.02 -5.02 0.27
N VAL A 22 -5.77 -5.06 -1.03
CA VAL A 22 -5.03 -4.00 -1.74
C VAL A 22 -5.99 -3.19 -2.60
N ARG A 23 -5.96 -1.86 -2.45
CA ARG A 23 -6.79 -0.91 -3.21
C ARG A 23 -5.97 0.26 -3.73
N LEU A 24 -6.46 0.87 -4.81
CA LEU A 24 -5.91 2.13 -5.33
C LEU A 24 -6.77 3.26 -4.77
N VAL A 25 -6.14 4.24 -4.14
CA VAL A 25 -6.82 5.41 -3.58
C VAL A 25 -6.38 6.63 -4.36
N SER A 26 -7.34 7.45 -4.80
CA SER A 26 -7.05 8.73 -5.46
C SER A 26 -6.54 9.74 -4.41
N PRO A 27 -5.49 10.52 -4.69
CA PRO A 27 -5.06 11.60 -3.82
C PRO A 27 -6.17 12.65 -3.61
N GLU A 28 -7.11 12.77 -4.55
CA GLU A 28 -8.25 13.70 -4.43
C GLU A 28 -9.37 13.19 -3.51
N SER A 29 -9.33 11.92 -3.10
CA SER A 29 -10.36 11.33 -2.26
C SER A 29 -10.38 11.91 -0.84
N SER A 30 -11.56 11.94 -0.22
CA SER A 30 -11.72 12.35 1.18
C SER A 30 -10.88 11.49 2.13
N GLU A 31 -10.77 10.19 1.86
CA GLU A 31 -9.94 9.25 2.64
C GLU A 31 -8.46 9.68 2.62
N ALA A 32 -7.90 9.96 1.44
CA ALA A 32 -6.51 10.38 1.32
C ALA A 32 -6.23 11.75 1.98
N LYS A 33 -7.19 12.67 1.90
CA LYS A 33 -7.12 14.00 2.53
C LYS A 33 -7.20 13.91 4.05
N GLN A 34 -8.16 13.17 4.58
CA GLN A 34 -8.34 12.98 6.03
C GLN A 34 -7.20 12.17 6.65
N GLY A 35 -6.67 11.18 5.94
CA GLY A 35 -5.52 10.39 6.39
C GLY A 35 -4.18 11.14 6.36
N GLY A 36 -4.13 12.37 5.81
CA GLY A 36 -2.87 13.11 5.67
C GLY A 36 -1.86 12.41 4.75
N TRP A 37 -2.34 11.58 3.81
CA TRP A 37 -1.46 10.78 2.95
C TRP A 37 -0.85 11.58 1.81
N VAL A 38 -1.51 12.67 1.42
CA VAL A 38 -1.09 13.54 0.31
C VAL A 38 -0.14 14.62 0.82
N GLN A 39 1.12 14.55 0.39
CA GLN A 39 2.14 15.58 0.64
C GLN A 39 3.03 15.75 -0.61
N ASP A 40 3.19 17.01 -1.02
CA ASP A 40 4.22 17.55 -1.94
C ASP A 40 4.67 16.64 -3.08
N GLY A 41 3.74 16.11 -3.88
CA GLY A 41 4.06 15.45 -5.16
C GLY A 41 4.82 14.12 -5.07
N LEU A 42 5.06 13.58 -3.88
CA LEU A 42 5.82 12.33 -3.69
C LEU A 42 4.94 11.09 -3.90
N LEU A 43 4.49 10.89 -5.14
CA LEU A 43 3.76 9.71 -5.57
C LEU A 43 4.72 8.63 -6.13
N PRO A 44 4.40 7.34 -5.98
CA PRO A 44 3.24 6.78 -5.27
C PRO A 44 3.42 6.80 -3.74
N VAL A 45 2.30 6.87 -3.01
CA VAL A 45 2.26 6.67 -1.55
C VAL A 45 1.72 5.27 -1.27
N VAL A 46 2.44 4.53 -0.44
CA VAL A 46 2.01 3.21 0.05
C VAL A 46 1.57 3.36 1.49
N VAL A 47 0.33 2.95 1.76
CA VAL A 47 -0.28 2.96 3.09
C VAL A 47 -0.57 1.51 3.48
N ILE A 48 -0.21 1.13 4.70
CA ILE A 48 -0.48 -0.20 5.28
C ILE A 48 -1.17 0.04 6.63
N ASP A 49 -2.34 -0.54 6.83
CA ASP A 49 -3.19 -0.36 8.02
C ASP A 49 -3.39 1.12 8.43
N GLY A 50 -3.65 1.97 7.43
CA GLY A 50 -3.89 3.41 7.62
C GLY A 50 -2.62 4.25 7.85
N LEU A 51 -1.46 3.62 8.04
CA LEU A 51 -0.18 4.28 8.26
C LEU A 51 0.62 4.39 6.96
N VAL A 52 1.19 5.57 6.71
CA VAL A 52 2.06 5.80 5.55
C VAL A 52 3.35 4.98 5.74
N PHE A 53 3.56 4.00 4.87
CA PHE A 53 4.74 3.15 4.87
C PHE A 53 5.88 3.76 4.06
N CYS A 54 5.62 4.22 2.84
CA CYS A 54 6.62 4.90 2.01
C CYS A 54 5.97 5.88 1.02
N ARG A 55 6.76 6.89 0.59
CA ARG A 55 6.38 7.90 -0.41
C ARG A 55 7.40 7.92 -1.54
N GLY A 56 6.97 8.25 -2.77
CA GLY A 56 7.84 8.38 -3.94
C GLY A 56 8.48 7.09 -4.47
N ARG A 57 8.31 5.95 -3.77
CA ARG A 57 8.90 4.66 -4.14
C ARG A 57 7.93 3.53 -3.89
N LEU A 58 7.86 2.59 -4.83
CA LEU A 58 7.09 1.35 -4.71
C LEU A 58 8.03 0.15 -4.86
N SER A 59 8.12 -0.67 -3.81
CA SER A 59 8.99 -1.84 -3.75
C SER A 59 8.22 -3.04 -3.24
N LEU A 60 7.90 -4.00 -4.12
CA LEU A 60 7.12 -5.18 -3.75
C LEU A 60 7.80 -5.98 -2.63
N LYS A 61 9.14 -6.08 -2.66
CA LYS A 61 9.91 -6.83 -1.65
C LYS A 61 9.73 -6.23 -0.26
N GLU A 62 9.80 -4.90 -0.15
CA GLU A 62 9.65 -4.20 1.12
C GLU A 62 8.21 -4.25 1.63
N ILE A 63 7.23 -4.07 0.74
CA ILE A 63 5.80 -4.18 1.09
C ILE A 63 5.49 -5.57 1.64
N VAL A 64 5.95 -6.63 0.95
CA VAL A 64 5.70 -8.00 1.40
C VAL A 64 6.41 -8.30 2.71
N ARG A 65 7.64 -7.81 2.90
CA ARG A 65 8.34 -7.96 4.18
C ARG A 65 7.53 -7.32 5.31
N LYS A 66 7.06 -6.08 5.12
CA LYS A 66 6.27 -5.38 6.14
C LYS A 66 4.95 -6.08 6.46
N LEU A 67 4.27 -6.62 5.45
CA LEU A 67 3.03 -7.39 5.65
C LEU A 67 3.28 -8.70 6.43
N LYS A 68 4.42 -9.36 6.23
CA LYS A 68 4.80 -10.53 7.04
C LYS A 68 5.05 -10.15 8.50
N GLU A 69 5.82 -9.07 8.73
CA GLU A 69 6.09 -8.57 10.09
C GLU A 69 4.81 -8.23 10.86
N LEU A 70 3.79 -7.70 10.17
CA LEU A 70 2.49 -7.40 10.80
C LEU A 70 1.67 -8.67 11.10
N LYS A 71 1.77 -9.69 10.25
CA LYS A 71 1.09 -10.97 10.48
C LYS A 71 1.74 -11.82 11.59
N GLU A 72 3.04 -11.69 11.77
CA GLU A 72 3.82 -12.42 12.78
C GLU A 72 3.83 -11.73 14.16
N GLN A 73 3.24 -10.53 14.26
CA GLN A 73 3.01 -9.89 15.57
C GLN A 73 1.77 -10.52 16.24
N PRO A 74 1.88 -10.94 17.51
CA PRO A 74 0.83 -11.63 18.25
C PRO A 74 -0.39 -10.76 18.59
#